data_AF-A0A523ZMQ7-F1
#
_entry.id   AF-A0A523ZMQ7-F1
#
_cell.length_a   1.000
_cell.length_b   1.000
_cell.length_c   1.000
_cell.angle_alpha   90.00
_cell.angle_beta   90.00
_cell.angle_gamma   90.00
#
_symmetry.space_group_name_H-M   'P 1'
#
loop_
_entity.id
_entity.type
_entity.pdbx_description
1 polymer ?
#
loop_
_entity_poly.entity_id
_entity_poly.type
_entity_poly.pdbx_seq_one_letter_code
_entity_poly.pdbx_strand_id
1 'polypeptide(L)'
;MMKIQSVVRKEKSSIRKGKGFSRGELKEAKIDFKQALKLAIPLDLRRKTKHPENIKIIKEHIRKLGLKSKKRKKEVLPDKRRKHPRDQ
;
A
#
# COMPACT_ATOMS: atom_id res chain seq x y z
N MET A 1 -5.18 5.76 20.18
CA MET A 1 -4.24 5.75 19.04
C MET A 1 -4.95 6.28 17.79
N MET A 2 -4.50 7.39 17.21
CA MET A 2 -5.15 8.01 16.04
C MET A 2 -4.96 7.13 14.80
N LYS A 3 -6.05 6.56 14.27
CA LYS A 3 -6.04 5.81 13.02
C LYS A 3 -6.25 6.79 11.85
N ILE A 4 -5.31 6.83 10.92
CA ILE A 4 -5.55 7.53 9.65
C ILE A 4 -6.68 6.84 8.89
N GLN A 5 -7.51 7.62 8.21
CA GLN A 5 -8.68 7.10 7.49
C GLN A 5 -8.55 7.43 6.01
N SER A 6 -8.99 6.51 5.16
CA SER A 6 -9.13 6.77 3.73
C SER A 6 -10.37 7.63 3.49
N VAL A 7 -10.24 8.60 2.60
CA VAL A 7 -11.33 9.41 2.08
C VAL A 7 -11.84 8.78 0.79
N VAL A 8 -13.16 8.60 0.69
CA VAL A 8 -13.82 8.09 -0.53
C VAL A 8 -14.81 9.14 -0.99
N ARG A 9 -14.64 9.62 -2.22
CA ARG A 9 -15.56 10.54 -2.90
C ARG A 9 -16.18 9.87 -4.12
N LYS A 10 -17.47 10.11 -4.36
CA LYS A 10 -18.09 9.94 -5.68
C LYS A 10 -18.52 11.32 -6.16
N GLU A 11 -18.54 11.55 -7.47
CA GLU A 11 -18.79 12.86 -8.08
C GLU A 11 -20.10 13.53 -7.63
N LYS A 12 -21.11 12.75 -7.25
CA LYS A 12 -22.40 13.25 -6.78
C LYS A 12 -22.70 12.95 -5.31
N SER A 13 -21.72 12.47 -4.54
CA SER A 13 -21.97 12.07 -3.14
C SER A 13 -21.02 12.74 -2.17
N SER A 14 -21.51 12.97 -0.96
CA SER A 14 -20.73 13.45 0.17
C SER A 14 -19.48 12.62 0.39
N ILE A 15 -18.42 13.30 0.83
CA ILE A 15 -17.16 12.68 1.20
C ILE A 15 -17.40 11.77 2.40
N ARG A 16 -17.00 10.50 2.29
CA ARG A 16 -17.13 9.53 3.38
C ARG A 16 -15.79 8.95 3.79
N LYS A 17 -15.74 8.53 5.05
CA LYS A 17 -14.63 7.76 5.61
C LYS A 17 -14.75 6.32 5.11
N GLY A 18 -13.77 5.88 4.33
CA GLY A 18 -13.64 4.50 3.88
C GLY A 18 -13.04 3.60 4.96
N LYS A 19 -13.20 2.28 4.78
CA LYS A 19 -12.65 1.26 5.69
C LYS A 19 -11.12 1.29 5.75
N GLY A 20 -10.45 1.63 4.65
CA GLY A 20 -8.99 1.65 4.56
C GLY A 20 -8.47 2.04 3.17
N PHE A 21 -7.14 2.12 3.08
CA PHE A 21 -6.40 2.49 1.87
C PHE A 21 -6.33 1.35 0.86
N SER A 22 -6.42 1.68 -0.42
CA SER A 22 -6.36 0.67 -1.47
C SER A 22 -4.93 0.22 -1.74
N ARG A 23 -4.78 -0.96 -2.37
CA ARG A 23 -3.48 -1.49 -2.75
C ARG A 23 -2.74 -0.57 -3.75
N GLY A 24 -3.48 0.12 -4.61
CA GLY A 24 -2.95 1.10 -5.55
C GLY A 24 -2.40 2.35 -4.86
N GLU A 25 -3.14 2.87 -3.88
CA GLU A 25 -2.72 4.06 -3.11
C GLU A 25 -1.42 3.82 -2.34
N LEU A 26 -1.28 2.64 -1.71
CA LEU A 26 -0.06 2.28 -1.00
C LEU A 26 1.14 2.10 -1.92
N LYS A 27 0.92 1.52 -3.11
CA LYS A 27 1.96 1.38 -4.13
C LYS A 27 2.46 2.74 -4.60
N GLU A 28 1.56 3.70 -4.84
CA GLU A 28 1.92 5.08 -5.22
C GLU A 28 2.58 5.85 -4.06
N ALA A 29 2.20 5.56 -2.81
CA ALA A 29 2.87 6.06 -1.62
C ALA A 29 4.22 5.36 -1.34
N LYS A 30 4.66 4.42 -2.18
CA LYS A 30 5.90 3.63 -2.04
C LYS A 30 5.98 2.84 -0.73
N ILE A 31 4.84 2.33 -0.25
CA ILE A 31 4.74 1.49 0.94
C ILE A 31 4.29 0.09 0.55
N ASP A 32 4.94 -0.91 1.15
CA ASP A 32 4.49 -2.31 1.06
C ASP A 32 3.36 -2.59 2.06
N PHE A 33 2.47 -3.54 1.75
CA PHE A 33 1.33 -3.88 2.62
C PHE A 33 1.80 -4.30 4.02
N LYS A 34 2.94 -5.01 4.11
CA LYS A 34 3.54 -5.43 5.39
C LYS A 34 3.98 -4.23 6.22
N GLN A 35 4.50 -3.19 5.57
CA GLN A 35 4.87 -1.95 6.25
C GLN A 35 3.61 -1.21 6.69
N ALA A 36 2.59 -1.10 5.85
CA ALA A 36 1.32 -0.47 6.21
C ALA A 36 0.70 -1.11 7.46
N LEU A 37 0.69 -2.45 7.56
CA LEU A 37 0.22 -3.18 8.75
C LEU A 37 1.02 -2.83 10.01
N LYS A 38 2.35 -2.77 9.92
CA LYS A 38 3.22 -2.37 11.04
C LYS A 38 2.96 -0.94 11.51
N LEU A 39 2.57 -0.07 10.59
CA LEU A 39 2.24 1.34 10.85
C LEU A 39 0.77 1.54 11.26
N ALA A 40 0.04 0.45 11.53
CA ALA A 40 -1.39 0.48 11.86
C ALA A 40 -2.25 1.24 10.80
N ILE A 41 -1.80 1.25 9.54
CA ILE A 41 -2.52 1.86 8.43
C ILE A 41 -3.63 0.88 8.00
N PRO A 42 -4.91 1.30 8.02
CA PRO A 42 -6.00 0.42 7.61
C PRO A 42 -5.94 0.13 6.11
N LEU A 43 -6.10 -1.14 5.75
CA LEU A 43 -6.02 -1.65 4.39
C LEU A 43 -7.39 -2.08 3.89
N ASP A 44 -7.74 -1.66 2.68
CA ASP A 44 -8.89 -2.17 1.93
C ASP A 44 -8.40 -2.82 0.63
N LEU A 45 -8.06 -4.12 0.73
CA LEU A 45 -7.54 -4.91 -0.39
C LEU A 45 -8.57 -5.16 -1.50
N ARG A 46 -9.87 -4.97 -1.20
CA ARG A 46 -10.96 -5.20 -2.16
C ARG A 46 -11.18 -3.99 -3.07
N ARG A 47 -10.75 -2.79 -2.64
CA ARG A 47 -10.90 -1.54 -3.39
C ARG A 47 -9.86 -1.44 -4.50
N LYS A 48 -10.33 -1.28 -5.74
CA LYS A 48 -9.49 -1.07 -6.94
C LYS A 48 -9.25 0.40 -7.25
N THR A 49 -10.11 1.29 -6.75
CA THR A 49 -10.00 2.74 -7.00
C THR A 49 -8.86 3.36 -6.21
N LYS A 50 -8.30 4.43 -6.76
CA LYS A 50 -7.27 5.25 -6.12
C LYS A 50 -7.74 6.69 -6.06
N HIS A 51 -7.53 7.33 -4.91
CA HIS A 51 -7.80 8.75 -4.73
C HIS A 51 -6.49 9.47 -4.40
N PRO A 52 -6.14 10.57 -5.09
CA PRO A 52 -4.88 11.28 -4.88
C PRO A 52 -4.77 11.89 -3.47
N GLU A 53 -5.88 12.30 -2.87
CA GLU A 53 -5.96 12.79 -1.49
C GLU A 53 -5.46 11.74 -0.48
N ASN A 54 -5.84 10.48 -0.68
CA ASN A 54 -5.42 9.38 0.18
C ASN A 54 -3.91 9.15 0.14
N ILE A 55 -3.30 9.32 -1.02
CA ILE A 55 -1.84 9.17 -1.20
C ILE A 55 -1.11 10.26 -0.41
N LYS A 56 -1.63 11.50 -0.42
CA LYS A 56 -1.08 12.60 0.39
C LYS A 56 -1.17 12.29 1.88
N ILE A 57 -2.34 11.83 2.35
CA ILE A 57 -2.55 11.44 3.76
C ILE A 57 -1.54 10.37 4.19
N ILE A 58 -1.35 9.33 3.37
CA ILE A 58 -0.37 8.28 3.66
C ILE A 58 1.04 8.87 3.77
N LYS A 59 1.47 9.67 2.79
CA LYS A 59 2.82 10.28 2.77
C LYS A 59 3.06 11.17 3.99
N GLU A 60 2.09 12.00 4.36
CA GLU A 60 2.18 12.85 5.55
C GLU A 60 2.25 12.03 6.83
N HIS A 61 1.48 10.95 6.93
CA HIS A 61 1.52 10.08 8.09
C HIS A 61 2.90 9.43 8.28
N ILE A 62 3.52 8.93 7.21
CA ILE A 62 4.89 8.41 7.27
C ILE A 62 5.88 9.49 7.70
N ARG A 63 5.75 10.71 7.13
CA ARG A 63 6.61 11.85 7.47
C ARG A 63 6.51 12.18 8.96
N LYS A 64 5.29 12.21 9.51
CA LYS A 64 5.03 12.42 10.94
C LYS A 64 5.63 11.32 11.80
N LEU A 65 5.62 10.08 11.33
CA LEU A 65 6.24 8.93 12.01
C LEU A 65 7.77 8.92 11.92
N GLY A 66 8.41 9.87 11.23
CA GLY A 66 9.87 9.97 11.14
C GLY A 66 10.55 8.83 10.37
N LEU A 67 9.78 8.02 9.64
CA LEU A 67 10.27 6.83 8.97
C LEU A 67 11.01 7.20 7.68
N LYS A 68 12.34 7.32 7.78
CA LYS A 68 13.21 7.17 6.61
C LYS A 68 13.05 5.75 6.11
N SER A 69 12.40 5.57 4.96
CA SER A 69 12.13 4.27 4.35
C SER A 69 13.42 3.46 4.24
N LYS A 70 13.62 2.44 5.09
CA LYS A 70 14.66 1.43 4.88
C LYS A 70 14.29 0.70 3.59
N LYS A 71 14.97 1.04 2.49
CA LYS A 71 14.87 0.36 1.19
C LYS A 71 15.11 -1.13 1.44
N ARG A 72 14.06 -1.96 1.40
CA ARG A 72 14.28 -3.40 1.28
C ARG A 72 14.68 -3.64 -0.16
N LYS A 73 15.97 -3.88 -0.39
CA LYS A 73 16.46 -4.53 -1.61
C LYS A 73 15.61 -5.78 -1.82
N LYS A 74 14.78 -5.82 -2.84
CA LYS A 74 14.30 -7.08 -3.39
C LYS A 74 15.39 -7.55 -4.35
N GLU A 75 16.44 -8.16 -3.83
CA GLU A 75 17.20 -9.11 -4.63
C GLU A 75 16.30 -10.34 -4.73
N VAL A 76 15.49 -10.37 -5.78
CA VAL A 76 14.82 -11.60 -6.19
C VAL A 76 15.90 -12.40 -6.91
N LEU A 77 16.42 -13.43 -6.26
CA LEU A 77 17.28 -14.43 -6.92
C LEU A 77 16.53 -14.90 -8.18
N PRO A 78 17.16 -14.97 -9.37
CA PRO A 78 16.50 -15.55 -10.53
C PRO A 78 16.13 -16.99 -10.20
N ASP A 79 14.85 -17.33 -10.37
CA ASP A 79 14.33 -18.68 -10.19
C ASP A 79 14.97 -19.60 -11.26
N LYS A 80 16.11 -20.22 -10.91
CA LYS A 80 16.84 -21.16 -11.77
C LYS A 80 16.27 -22.59 -11.70
N ARG A 81 15.00 -22.81 -11.35
CA ARG A 81 14.45 -24.17 -11.20
C ARG A 81 13.19 -24.41 -12.04
N ARG A 82 13.38 -24.39 -13.36
CA ARG A 82 12.67 -25.30 -14.29
C ARG A 82 13.62 -25.81 -15.37
N LYS A 83 14.67 -26.53 -14.98
CA LYS A 83 15.26 -27.56 -15.84
C LYS A 83 14.82 -28.90 -15.27
N HIS A 84 13.66 -29.39 -15.71
CA HIS A 84 13.45 -30.83 -15.70
C HIS A 84 14.10 -31.33 -17.01
N PRO A 85 15.20 -32.10 -16.96
CA PRO A 85 15.48 -32.98 -18.09
C PRO A 85 14.26 -33.90 -18.18
N ARG A 86 13.58 -33.89 -19.33
CA ARG A 86 12.76 -35.04 -19.69
C ARG A 86 13.77 -36.10 -20.09
N ASP A 87 13.87 -37.14 -19.27
CA ASP A 87 14.61 -38.35 -19.60
C ASP A 87 14.14 -38.81 -20.99
N GLN A 88 15.09 -38.99 -21.92
CA GLN A 88 14.89 -39.46 -23.28
C GLN A 88 15.86 -40.61 -23.54
#